data_AF-A0A284RN19-F1
#
_entry.id   AF-A0A284RN19-F1
#
_cell.length_a   1.000
_cell.length_b   1.000
_cell.length_c   1.000
_cell.angle_alpha   90.00
_cell.angle_beta   90.00
_cell.angle_gamma   90.00
#
_symmetry.space_group_name_H-M   'P 1'
#
loop_
_entity.id
_entity.type
_entity.pdbx_description
1 polymer ?
#
loop_
_entity_poly.entity_id
_entity_poly.type
_entity_poly.pdbx_seq_one_letter_code
_entity_poly.pdbx_strand_id
1 'polypeptide(L)'
;MGATTRQSALALALFFVSMLILWTTSKDGLERPLSGDAMHTPTGLNTFSFSVEFDEPVAMRIVDSAYYDIDTEEGAQEWAQLLPAHGHTVHIADEDGVPRVHTVSLFHSLKCLDIIRQQFITTPVQTPPPPLIRHCLQYLRLTLLCQPHLWLEPTRDLEGHAVRDYDAVCRDWTLIYGEAERNQRSYNDWTRMNSSLTSA
;
A
#
# COMPACT_ATOMS: atom_id res chain seq x y z
N MET A 1 -46.30 -46.06 -32.91
CA MET A 1 -45.08 -45.70 -32.15
C MET A 1 -44.31 -44.68 -32.97
N GLY A 2 -44.24 -43.39 -32.58
CA GLY A 2 -43.49 -42.41 -33.40
C GLY A 2 -43.72 -40.92 -33.11
N ALA A 3 -44.74 -40.55 -32.33
CA ALA A 3 -45.03 -39.14 -32.02
C ALA A 3 -44.29 -38.65 -30.76
N THR A 4 -44.12 -39.50 -29.76
CA THR A 4 -43.50 -39.14 -28.47
C THR A 4 -41.99 -38.88 -28.58
N THR A 5 -41.27 -39.63 -29.41
CA THR A 5 -39.82 -39.47 -29.60
C THR A 5 -39.44 -38.16 -30.29
N ARG A 6 -40.32 -37.63 -31.17
CA ARG A 6 -40.09 -36.37 -31.89
C ARG A 6 -40.28 -35.14 -30.99
N GLN A 7 -41.24 -35.18 -30.06
CA GLN A 7 -41.44 -34.10 -29.09
C GLN A 7 -40.28 -33.98 -28.11
N SER A 8 -39.72 -35.11 -27.64
CA SER A 8 -38.55 -35.11 -26.76
C SER A 8 -37.29 -34.58 -27.44
N ALA A 9 -37.09 -34.88 -28.73
CA ALA A 9 -35.94 -34.38 -29.49
C ALA A 9 -35.98 -32.84 -29.70
N LEU A 10 -37.18 -32.29 -29.97
CA LEU A 10 -37.37 -30.85 -30.11
C LEU A 10 -37.14 -30.10 -28.78
N ALA A 11 -37.62 -30.66 -27.66
CA ALA A 11 -37.38 -30.07 -26.34
C ALA A 11 -35.89 -30.06 -25.97
N LEU A 12 -35.17 -31.15 -26.26
CA LEU A 12 -33.72 -31.22 -26.04
C LEU A 12 -32.97 -30.19 -26.90
N ALA A 13 -33.33 -30.09 -28.19
CA ALA A 13 -32.72 -29.13 -29.10
C ALA A 13 -32.93 -27.69 -28.64
N LEU A 14 -34.14 -27.32 -28.19
CA LEU A 14 -34.42 -26.00 -27.65
C LEU A 14 -33.65 -25.70 -26.35
N PHE A 15 -33.46 -26.71 -25.48
CA PHE A 15 -32.65 -26.57 -24.28
C PHE A 15 -31.17 -26.30 -24.62
N PHE A 16 -30.60 -27.06 -25.55
CA PHE A 16 -29.21 -26.84 -25.98
C PHE A 16 -29.03 -25.50 -26.71
N VAL A 17 -29.99 -25.08 -27.53
CA VAL A 17 -29.96 -23.76 -28.18
C VAL A 17 -30.04 -22.64 -27.14
N SER A 18 -30.90 -22.76 -26.13
CA SER A 18 -31.00 -21.78 -25.03
C SER A 18 -29.71 -21.70 -24.21
N MET A 19 -29.13 -22.85 -23.84
CA MET A 19 -27.83 -22.93 -23.17
C MET A 19 -26.69 -22.34 -24.02
N LEU A 20 -26.70 -22.57 -25.34
CA LEU A 20 -25.71 -21.99 -26.25
C LEU A 20 -25.86 -20.47 -26.32
N ILE A 21 -27.09 -19.96 -26.43
CA ILE A 21 -27.38 -18.52 -26.44
C ILE A 21 -26.93 -17.89 -25.11
N LEU A 22 -27.26 -18.50 -23.97
CA LEU A 22 -26.82 -18.05 -22.64
C LEU A 22 -25.29 -18.10 -22.49
N TRP A 23 -24.61 -19.09 -23.06
CA TRP A 23 -23.15 -19.19 -23.04
C TRP A 23 -22.49 -18.14 -23.93
N THR A 24 -23.09 -17.83 -25.09
CA THR A 24 -22.60 -16.75 -25.97
C THR A 24 -22.84 -15.37 -25.36
N THR A 25 -24.02 -15.12 -24.75
CA THR A 25 -24.31 -13.83 -24.11
C THR A 25 -23.59 -13.65 -22.78
N SER A 26 -23.25 -14.74 -22.08
CA SER A 26 -22.45 -14.70 -20.85
C SER A 26 -20.97 -14.45 -21.10
N LYS A 27 -20.44 -14.73 -22.30
CA LYS A 27 -19.05 -14.40 -22.66
C LYS A 27 -18.87 -12.94 -23.09
N ASP A 28 -19.95 -12.29 -23.53
CA ASP A 28 -19.91 -10.89 -23.98
C ASP A 28 -20.24 -9.88 -22.85
N GLY A 29 -20.34 -10.35 -21.60
CA GLY A 29 -20.80 -9.57 -20.46
C GLY A 29 -19.82 -9.49 -19.30
N LEU A 30 -18.58 -9.01 -19.53
CA LEU A 30 -17.87 -8.05 -18.66
C LEU A 30 -16.43 -7.76 -19.14
N GLU A 31 -16.22 -7.50 -20.43
CA GLU A 31 -15.04 -6.77 -20.86
C GLU A 31 -15.51 -5.71 -21.84
N ARG A 32 -15.88 -4.53 -21.32
CA ARG A 32 -15.67 -3.33 -22.12
C ARG A 32 -14.16 -3.20 -22.21
N PRO A 33 -13.53 -3.36 -23.38
CA PRO A 33 -12.22 -2.76 -23.55
C PRO A 33 -12.49 -1.27 -23.38
N LEU A 34 -12.01 -0.69 -22.28
CA LEU A 34 -11.75 0.74 -22.28
C LEU A 34 -10.91 0.97 -23.53
N SER A 35 -11.51 1.61 -24.53
CA SER A 35 -10.81 2.04 -25.73
C SER A 35 -9.51 2.65 -25.24
N GLY A 36 -8.40 2.07 -25.67
CA GLY A 36 -7.08 2.68 -25.57
C GLY A 36 -7.03 3.89 -26.47
N ASP A 37 -7.90 4.87 -26.20
CA ASP A 37 -7.56 6.24 -26.43
C ASP A 37 -6.48 6.46 -25.39
N ALA A 38 -5.22 6.43 -25.84
CA ALA A 38 -4.12 6.96 -25.09
C ALA A 38 -4.53 8.40 -24.72
N MET A 39 -5.16 8.54 -23.55
CA MET A 39 -5.27 9.82 -22.89
C MET A 39 -3.83 10.22 -22.75
N HIS A 40 -3.42 11.12 -23.63
CA HIS A 40 -2.18 11.84 -23.52
C HIS A 40 -2.34 12.58 -22.20
N THR A 41 -1.97 11.90 -21.10
CA THR A 41 -1.86 12.53 -19.80
C THR A 41 -0.85 13.63 -20.08
N PRO A 42 -1.22 14.91 -19.94
CA PRO A 42 -0.26 15.98 -20.14
C PRO A 42 0.97 15.61 -19.34
N THR A 43 2.16 15.68 -19.94
CA THR A 43 3.42 15.20 -19.34
C THR A 43 3.64 15.75 -17.91
N GLY A 44 2.95 16.85 -17.54
CA GLY A 44 2.88 17.40 -16.19
C GLY A 44 2.01 16.65 -15.16
N LEU A 45 0.90 15.99 -15.54
CA LEU A 45 0.01 15.29 -14.58
C LEU A 45 0.64 13.99 -14.03
N ASN A 46 1.41 13.26 -14.85
CA ASN A 46 2.13 12.06 -14.41
C ASN A 46 3.30 12.38 -13.45
N THR A 47 3.73 13.64 -13.37
CA THR A 47 4.86 14.02 -12.53
C THR A 47 4.50 13.96 -11.04
N PHE A 48 3.24 14.28 -10.70
CA PHE A 48 2.69 14.31 -9.34
C PHE A 48 1.64 13.22 -9.11
N SER A 49 1.72 12.10 -9.80
CA SER A 49 1.06 10.88 -9.34
C SER A 49 1.94 10.15 -8.32
N PHE A 50 1.32 9.28 -7.53
CA PHE A 50 2.01 8.35 -6.64
C PHE A 50 1.35 6.98 -6.80
N SER A 51 1.87 6.18 -7.74
CA SER A 51 1.43 4.81 -7.97
C SER A 51 2.65 3.92 -8.06
N VAL A 52 2.69 2.89 -7.22
CA VAL A 52 3.78 1.92 -7.20
C VAL A 52 3.22 0.61 -7.72
N GLU A 53 3.68 0.21 -8.90
CA GLU A 53 3.47 -1.14 -9.40
C GLU A 53 4.48 -2.06 -8.72
N PHE A 54 3.98 -3.11 -8.08
CA PHE A 54 4.84 -4.11 -7.48
C PHE A 54 5.14 -5.21 -8.50
N ASP A 55 6.42 -5.54 -8.63
CA ASP A 55 6.90 -6.66 -9.44
C ASP A 55 6.74 -7.99 -8.66
N GLU A 56 7.57 -8.97 -9.01
CA GLU A 56 7.67 -10.24 -8.31
C GLU A 56 7.98 -10.05 -6.81
N PRO A 57 7.41 -10.91 -5.94
CA PRO A 57 7.66 -10.82 -4.51
C PRO A 57 9.13 -11.12 -4.19
N VAL A 58 9.61 -10.54 -3.10
CA VAL A 58 10.99 -10.68 -2.60
C VAL A 58 11.03 -11.56 -1.36
N ALA A 59 12.14 -12.28 -1.18
CA ALA A 59 12.42 -12.97 0.07
C ALA A 59 13.06 -11.98 1.06
N MET A 60 12.53 -11.93 2.28
CA MET A 60 13.06 -11.14 3.38
C MET A 60 13.37 -12.07 4.55
N ARG A 61 14.64 -12.08 4.99
CA ARG A 61 15.05 -12.79 6.21
C ARG A 61 14.67 -11.94 7.42
N ILE A 62 13.76 -12.43 8.24
CA ILE A 62 13.50 -11.89 9.57
C ILE A 62 14.55 -12.50 10.51
N VAL A 63 15.23 -11.66 11.29
CA VAL A 63 16.23 -12.09 12.28
C VAL A 63 16.01 -11.40 13.60
N ASP A 64 16.47 -12.05 14.67
CA ASP A 64 16.69 -11.34 15.93
C ASP A 64 17.76 -10.27 15.73
N SER A 65 17.47 -9.05 16.13
CA SER A 65 18.20 -7.85 15.72
C SER A 65 18.56 -7.03 16.94
N ALA A 66 19.83 -6.58 16.98
CA ALA A 66 20.26 -5.55 17.93
C ALA A 66 19.91 -4.13 17.44
N TYR A 67 19.46 -3.98 16.19
CA TYR A 67 18.97 -2.72 15.63
C TYR A 67 17.58 -2.37 16.20
N TYR A 68 17.26 -1.08 16.18
CA TYR A 68 16.06 -0.42 16.68
C TYR A 68 15.89 -0.46 18.20
N ASP A 69 17.01 -0.39 18.93
CA ASP A 69 16.96 -0.26 20.40
C ASP A 69 16.12 0.97 20.81
N ILE A 70 15.43 0.83 21.93
CA ILE A 70 14.36 1.74 22.36
C ILE A 70 14.94 3.01 22.99
N ASP A 71 16.05 2.89 23.73
CA ASP A 71 16.61 3.95 24.59
C ASP A 71 18.14 4.10 24.44
N THR A 72 18.63 4.07 23.19
CA THR A 72 20.04 4.37 22.86
C THR A 72 20.14 5.43 21.77
N GLU A 73 21.30 6.06 21.66
CA GLU A 73 21.57 7.05 20.62
C GLU A 73 21.63 6.38 19.24
N GLU A 74 22.27 5.21 19.16
CA GLU A 74 22.31 4.40 17.94
C GLU A 74 20.89 3.98 17.52
N GLY A 75 20.07 3.52 18.47
CA GLY A 75 18.67 3.20 18.22
C GLY A 75 17.89 4.40 17.69
N ALA A 76 18.06 5.58 18.29
CA ALA A 76 17.41 6.79 17.81
C ALA A 76 17.75 7.12 16.33
N GLN A 77 18.99 6.87 15.91
CA GLN A 77 19.42 7.05 14.52
C GLN A 77 18.79 6.02 13.59
N GLU A 78 18.70 4.76 14.01
CA GLU A 78 18.05 3.69 13.26
C GLU A 78 16.55 3.96 13.07
N TRP A 79 15.86 4.36 14.14
CA TRP A 79 14.44 4.77 14.09
C TRP A 79 14.22 5.96 13.14
N ALA A 80 15.15 6.92 13.09
CA ALA A 80 15.09 8.04 12.16
C ALA A 80 15.22 7.61 10.69
N GLN A 81 15.94 6.52 10.41
CA GLN A 81 16.14 5.97 9.06
C GLN A 81 14.96 5.16 8.53
N LEU A 82 13.89 4.96 9.31
CA LEU A 82 12.68 4.29 8.84
C LEU A 82 11.94 5.07 7.75
N LEU A 83 12.19 6.38 7.64
CA LEU A 83 11.55 7.23 6.66
C LEU A 83 12.49 7.54 5.49
N PRO A 84 11.94 7.84 4.29
CA PRO A 84 12.67 8.53 3.23
C PRO A 84 13.39 9.77 3.76
N ALA A 85 14.43 10.22 3.06
CA ALA A 85 15.28 11.33 3.49
C ALA A 85 14.49 12.63 3.72
N HIS A 86 13.34 12.76 3.06
CA HIS A 86 12.47 13.93 3.10
C HIS A 86 11.24 13.73 4.00
N GLY A 87 11.19 12.63 4.77
CA GLY A 87 10.14 12.32 5.72
C GLY A 87 9.03 11.43 5.15
N HIS A 88 7.83 11.56 5.71
CA HIS A 88 6.71 10.65 5.48
C HIS A 88 5.69 11.16 4.45
N THR A 89 5.91 12.36 3.91
CA THR A 89 4.97 13.06 3.05
C THR A 89 5.34 12.96 1.57
N VAL A 90 4.33 13.01 0.72
CA VAL A 90 4.45 13.03 -0.74
C VAL A 90 3.51 14.08 -1.32
N HIS A 91 3.75 14.44 -2.57
CA HIS A 91 3.05 15.50 -3.29
C HIS A 91 2.24 14.92 -4.45
N ILE A 92 0.91 14.94 -4.33
CA ILE A 92 0.00 14.40 -5.34
C ILE A 92 -0.82 15.53 -5.93
N ALA A 93 -0.92 15.61 -7.26
CA ALA A 93 -1.77 16.59 -7.92
C ALA A 93 -3.19 16.05 -8.11
N ASP A 94 -4.17 16.91 -7.86
CA ASP A 94 -5.57 16.62 -8.21
C ASP A 94 -5.88 17.10 -9.64
N GLU A 95 -7.16 17.17 -10.01
CA GLU A 95 -7.64 17.57 -11.33
C GLU A 95 -7.18 18.98 -11.77
N ASP A 96 -6.88 19.86 -10.81
CA ASP A 96 -6.36 21.21 -11.05
C ASP A 96 -4.85 21.24 -11.37
N GLY A 97 -4.16 20.10 -11.28
CA GLY A 97 -2.73 19.97 -11.51
C GLY A 97 -1.85 20.53 -10.39
N VAL A 98 -2.43 20.94 -9.26
CA VAL A 98 -1.68 21.54 -8.14
C VAL A 98 -1.27 20.46 -7.15
N PRO A 99 0.04 20.24 -6.90
CA PRO A 99 0.50 19.23 -5.96
C PRO A 99 0.13 19.58 -4.52
N ARG A 100 -0.56 18.67 -3.84
CA ARG A 100 -0.95 18.75 -2.42
C ARG A 100 -0.20 17.72 -1.59
N VAL A 101 -0.06 18.00 -0.30
CA VAL A 101 0.66 17.13 0.64
C VAL A 101 -0.24 15.98 1.08
N HIS A 102 0.26 14.77 0.90
CA HIS A 102 -0.32 13.53 1.40
C HIS A 102 0.71 12.77 2.24
N THR A 103 0.26 11.76 2.95
CA THR A 103 1.15 10.84 3.69
C THR A 103 0.92 9.43 3.20
N VAL A 104 2.00 8.70 2.94
CA VAL A 104 1.92 7.28 2.60
C VAL A 104 1.67 6.47 3.88
N SER A 105 0.67 5.59 3.88
CA SER A 105 0.25 4.82 5.07
C SER A 105 1.41 4.05 5.72
N LEU A 106 2.32 3.50 4.91
CA LEU A 106 3.54 2.83 5.39
C LEU A 106 4.38 3.78 6.25
N PHE A 107 4.73 4.95 5.72
CA PHE A 107 5.56 5.93 6.42
C PHE A 107 4.86 6.55 7.62
N HIS A 108 3.54 6.76 7.55
CA HIS A 108 2.75 7.21 8.70
C HIS A 108 2.86 6.21 9.85
N SER A 109 2.67 4.92 9.56
CA SER A 109 2.75 3.84 10.54
C SER A 109 4.12 3.82 11.21
N LEU A 110 5.21 3.87 10.43
CA LEU A 110 6.58 3.88 10.94
C LEU A 110 6.88 5.12 11.77
N LYS A 111 6.43 6.31 11.33
CA LYS A 111 6.60 7.55 12.10
C LYS A 111 5.84 7.50 13.42
N CYS A 112 4.62 6.96 13.43
CA CYS A 112 3.85 6.78 14.64
C CYS A 112 4.54 5.84 15.64
N LEU A 113 5.19 4.77 15.17
CA LEU A 113 5.94 3.86 16.03
C LEU A 113 7.12 4.55 16.72
N ASP A 114 7.90 5.36 15.99
CA ASP A 114 8.98 6.15 16.57
C ASP A 114 8.46 7.18 17.60
N ILE A 115 7.35 7.86 17.31
CA ILE A 115 6.70 8.77 18.27
C ILE A 115 6.30 8.02 19.55
N ILE A 116 5.71 6.83 19.41
CA ILE A 116 5.30 6.00 20.54
C ILE A 116 6.52 5.59 21.37
N ARG A 117 7.59 5.11 20.73
CA ARG A 117 8.86 4.79 21.39
C ARG A 117 9.41 5.97 22.19
N GLN A 118 9.47 7.16 21.59
CA GLN A 118 9.95 8.36 22.27
C GLN A 118 9.11 8.69 23.52
N GLN A 119 7.79 8.49 23.46
CA GLN A 119 6.94 8.67 24.64
C GLN A 119 7.16 7.60 25.72
N PHE A 120 7.53 6.37 25.35
CA PHE A 120 7.85 5.32 26.34
C PHE A 120 9.11 5.64 27.16
N ILE A 121 10.11 6.27 26.56
CA ILE A 121 11.38 6.61 27.24
C ILE A 121 11.37 7.99 27.91
N THR A 122 10.40 8.86 27.57
CA THR A 122 10.30 10.20 28.14
C THR A 122 9.95 10.16 29.64
N THR A 123 10.82 10.76 30.46
CA THR A 123 10.63 10.87 31.91
C THR A 123 10.79 12.34 32.36
N PRO A 124 9.88 12.89 33.20
CA PRO A 124 8.68 12.26 33.76
C PRO A 124 7.58 12.06 32.71
N VAL A 125 6.70 11.09 32.97
CA VAL A 125 5.54 10.81 32.11
C VAL A 125 4.65 12.06 32.02
N GLN A 126 4.36 12.48 30.79
CA GLN A 126 3.50 13.63 30.53
C GLN A 126 2.03 13.32 30.85
N THR A 127 1.41 14.13 31.72
CA THR A 127 0.01 13.99 32.12
C THR A 127 -0.71 15.33 31.95
N PRO A 128 -1.73 15.43 31.06
CA PRO A 128 -2.26 14.38 30.20
C PRO A 128 -1.28 13.99 29.07
N PRO A 129 -1.44 12.78 28.47
CA PRO A 129 -0.63 12.39 27.32
C PRO A 129 -0.75 13.40 26.17
N PRO A 130 0.35 13.68 25.43
CA PRO A 130 0.30 14.59 24.30
C PRO A 130 -0.78 14.21 23.27
N PRO A 131 -1.44 15.18 22.61
CA PRO A 131 -2.41 14.88 21.56
C PRO A 131 -1.85 13.97 20.45
N LEU A 132 -0.56 14.13 20.14
CA LEU A 132 0.12 13.36 19.10
C LEU A 132 0.22 11.87 19.42
N ILE A 133 0.51 11.49 20.67
CA ILE A 133 0.59 10.06 21.03
C ILE A 133 -0.79 9.40 20.97
N ARG A 134 -1.85 10.12 21.39
CA ARG A 134 -3.23 9.64 21.25
C ARG A 134 -3.61 9.44 19.79
N HIS A 135 -3.21 10.36 18.90
CA HIS A 135 -3.37 10.20 17.45
C HIS A 135 -2.67 8.94 16.94
N CYS A 136 -1.39 8.74 17.30
CA CYS A 136 -0.59 7.59 16.85
C CYS A 136 -1.20 6.26 17.31
N LEU A 137 -1.61 6.16 18.58
CA LEU A 137 -2.24 4.95 19.13
C LEU A 137 -3.59 4.66 18.44
N GLN A 138 -4.39 5.68 18.17
CA GLN A 138 -5.66 5.52 17.46
C GLN A 138 -5.43 5.09 16.00
N TYR A 139 -4.42 5.64 15.33
CA TYR A 139 -4.06 5.27 13.97
C TYR A 139 -3.60 3.80 13.87
N LEU A 140 -2.72 3.35 14.76
CA LEU A 140 -2.28 1.94 14.81
C LEU A 140 -3.44 1.01 15.12
N ARG A 141 -4.30 1.37 16.07
CA ARG A 141 -5.51 0.59 16.39
C ARG A 141 -6.39 0.41 15.16
N LEU A 142 -6.66 1.48 14.43
CA LEU A 142 -7.51 1.41 13.24
C LEU A 142 -6.87 0.54 12.14
N THR A 143 -5.57 0.72 11.91
CA THR A 143 -4.82 -0.04 10.90
C THR A 143 -4.84 -1.54 11.18
N LEU A 144 -4.56 -1.94 12.43
CA LEU A 144 -4.55 -3.34 12.85
C LEU A 144 -5.94 -3.99 12.78
N LEU A 145 -7.01 -3.23 13.03
CA LEU A 145 -8.38 -3.73 12.93
C LEU A 145 -8.85 -3.91 11.48
N CYS A 146 -8.37 -3.07 10.55
CA CYS A 146 -8.78 -3.12 9.15
C CYS A 146 -7.96 -4.11 8.31
N GLN A 147 -6.66 -4.25 8.60
CA GLN A 147 -5.75 -5.10 7.84
C GLN A 147 -4.85 -5.89 8.81
N PRO A 148 -5.42 -6.82 9.60
CA PRO A 148 -4.61 -7.65 10.48
C PRO A 148 -3.72 -8.58 9.65
N HIS A 149 -2.46 -8.71 10.07
CA HIS A 149 -1.63 -9.80 9.58
C HIS A 149 -2.06 -11.09 10.27
N LEU A 150 -2.66 -12.01 9.51
CA LEU A 150 -3.22 -13.27 10.04
C LEU A 150 -2.22 -14.44 10.00
N TRP A 151 -0.94 -14.15 9.75
CA TRP A 151 0.08 -15.19 9.74
C TRP A 151 0.46 -15.58 11.17
N LEU A 152 0.68 -16.88 11.36
CA LEU A 152 1.17 -17.41 12.62
C LEU A 152 2.69 -17.42 12.57
N GLU A 153 3.32 -16.95 13.64
CA GLU A 153 4.77 -17.07 13.79
C GLU A 153 5.16 -18.56 13.88
N PRO A 154 6.22 -18.98 13.19
CA PRO A 154 6.67 -20.37 13.24
C PRO A 154 7.13 -20.73 14.66
N THR A 155 6.91 -21.98 15.07
CA THR A 155 7.36 -22.50 16.38
C THR A 155 8.49 -23.51 16.21
N ARG A 156 9.41 -23.56 17.20
CA ARG A 156 10.55 -24.48 17.23
C ARG A 156 10.18 -25.86 17.76
N ASP A 157 9.11 -25.94 18.54
CA ASP A 157 8.67 -27.15 19.23
C ASP A 157 7.15 -27.15 19.47
N LEU A 158 6.66 -28.24 20.09
CA LEU A 158 5.26 -28.43 20.47
C LEU A 158 4.85 -27.61 21.71
N GLU A 159 5.81 -27.01 22.42
CA GLU A 159 5.56 -26.13 23.57
C GLU A 159 5.23 -24.69 23.13
N GLY A 160 5.50 -24.37 21.87
CA GLY A 160 5.12 -23.10 21.24
C GLY A 160 6.21 -22.04 21.32
N HIS A 161 7.47 -22.41 21.50
CA HIS A 161 8.56 -21.44 21.48
C HIS A 161 8.71 -20.83 20.07
N ALA A 162 8.56 -19.50 19.96
CA ALA A 162 8.63 -18.79 18.69
C ALA A 162 10.02 -18.89 18.03
N VAL A 163 10.02 -19.14 16.72
CA VAL A 163 11.18 -18.97 15.86
C VAL A 163 11.36 -17.47 15.61
N ARG A 164 12.50 -16.93 16.05
CA ARG A 164 12.84 -15.51 15.84
C ARG A 164 13.55 -15.23 14.53
N ASP A 165 13.76 -16.27 13.74
CA ASP A 165 14.62 -16.24 12.58
C ASP A 165 14.04 -17.12 11.45
N TYR A 166 13.38 -16.50 10.47
CA TYR A 166 12.74 -17.18 9.36
C TYR A 166 12.76 -16.34 8.08
N ASP A 167 12.47 -16.96 6.94
CA ASP A 167 12.27 -16.27 5.67
C ASP A 167 10.79 -15.98 5.43
N ALA A 168 10.48 -14.76 4.99
CA ALA A 168 9.15 -14.32 4.60
C ALA A 168 9.14 -13.92 3.11
N VAL A 169 8.05 -14.21 2.43
CA VAL A 169 7.80 -13.72 1.06
C VAL A 169 7.00 -12.42 1.17
N CYS A 170 7.56 -11.32 0.68
CA CYS A 170 7.04 -9.98 0.90
C CYS A 170 6.89 -9.22 -0.42
N ARG A 171 6.10 -8.14 -0.38
CA ARG A 171 6.17 -7.12 -1.44
C ARG A 171 7.48 -6.37 -1.30
N ASP A 172 8.08 -5.99 -2.42
CA ASP A 172 9.25 -5.15 -2.41
C ASP A 172 8.88 -3.71 -2.03
N TRP A 173 8.97 -3.42 -0.74
CA TRP A 173 8.67 -2.10 -0.21
C TRP A 173 9.72 -1.05 -0.60
N THR A 174 10.91 -1.45 -1.07
CA THR A 174 11.94 -0.49 -1.52
C THR A 174 11.47 0.35 -2.70
N LEU A 175 10.54 -0.18 -3.50
CA LEU A 175 9.88 0.55 -4.59
C LEU A 175 9.09 1.77 -4.07
N ILE A 176 8.44 1.66 -2.91
CA ILE A 176 7.74 2.81 -2.29
C ILE A 176 8.72 3.90 -1.87
N TYR A 177 9.88 3.53 -1.31
CA TYR A 177 10.92 4.50 -0.95
C TYR A 177 11.47 5.20 -2.20
N GLY A 178 11.78 4.44 -3.25
CA GLY A 178 12.25 5.01 -4.52
C GLY A 178 11.24 5.99 -5.12
N GLU A 179 9.96 5.63 -5.07
CA GLU A 179 8.87 6.48 -5.58
C GLU A 179 8.68 7.75 -4.75
N ALA A 180 8.81 7.67 -3.42
CA ALA A 180 8.78 8.84 -2.55
C ALA A 180 9.92 9.82 -2.86
N GLU A 181 11.14 9.31 -3.07
CA GLU A 181 12.29 10.13 -3.43
C GLU A 181 12.17 10.73 -4.84
N ARG A 182 11.58 10.00 -5.81
CA ARG A 182 11.24 10.57 -7.12
C ARG A 182 10.22 11.70 -6.97
N ASN A 183 9.12 11.43 -6.28
CA ASN A 183 8.03 12.38 -6.09
C ASN A 183 8.51 13.69 -5.44
N GLN A 184 9.36 13.58 -4.43
CA GLN A 184 9.92 14.74 -3.76
C GLN A 184 10.86 15.56 -4.65
N ARG A 185 11.71 14.89 -5.46
CA ARG A 185 12.56 15.57 -6.44
C ARG A 185 11.73 16.37 -7.43
N SER A 186 10.66 15.79 -7.96
CA SER A 186 9.71 16.46 -8.84
C SER A 186 9.10 17.72 -8.20
N TYR A 187 8.73 17.65 -6.92
CA TYR A 187 8.17 18.80 -6.19
C TYR A 187 9.21 19.91 -5.97
N ASN A 188 10.44 19.54 -5.62
CA ASN A 188 11.53 20.50 -5.44
C ASN A 188 11.84 21.25 -6.75
N ASP A 189 11.81 20.56 -7.90
CA ASP A 189 12.02 21.20 -9.19
C ASP A 189 10.86 22.13 -9.58
N TRP A 190 9.62 21.70 -9.35
CA TRP A 190 8.42 22.52 -9.61
C TRP A 190 8.38 23.79 -8.75
N THR A 191 8.68 23.68 -7.46
CA THR A 191 8.74 24.84 -6.56
C THR A 191 9.80 25.84 -7.00
N ARG A 192 10.99 25.39 -7.43
CA ARG A 192 12.04 26.26 -7.99
C ARG A 192 11.57 26.97 -9.24
N MET A 193 10.93 26.28 -10.18
CA MET A 193 10.40 26.87 -11.41
C MET A 193 9.32 27.92 -11.11
N ASN A 194 8.34 27.60 -10.25
CA ASN A 194 7.28 28.54 -9.90
C ASN A 194 7.79 29.76 -9.13
N SER A 195 8.74 29.58 -8.21
CA SER A 195 9.35 30.71 -7.49
C SER A 195 10.11 31.67 -8.41
N SER A 196 10.70 31.14 -9.48
CA SER A 196 11.41 31.94 -10.50
C SER A 196 10.42 32.74 -11.35
N LEU A 197 9.23 32.19 -11.62
CA LEU A 197 8.17 32.88 -12.36
C LEU A 197 7.46 33.96 -11.53
N THR A 198 7.38 33.82 -10.21
CA THR A 198 6.77 34.85 -9.35
C THR A 198 7.74 35.97 -8.95
N SER A 199 9.03 35.82 -9.27
CA SER A 199 10.09 36.81 -8.96
C SER A 199 10.46 37.70 -10.16
N ALA A 200 9.81 37.51 -11.32
CA ALA A 200 9.96 38.31 -12.54
C ALA A 200 8.70 39.15 -12.79
#